data_AF-A0A1W9X3N0-F1
#
_entry.id   AF-A0A1W9X3N0-F1
#
_cell.length_a   1.000
_cell.length_b   1.000
_cell.length_c   1.000
_cell.angle_alpha   90.00
_cell.angle_beta   90.00
_cell.angle_gamma   90.00
#
_symmetry.space_group_name_H-M   'P 1'
#
loop_
_entity.id
_entity.type
_entity.pdbx_description
1 polymer ?
#
loop_
_entity_poly.entity_id
_entity_poly.type
_entity_poly.pdbx_seq_one_letter_code
_entity_poly.pdbx_strand_id
1 'polypeptide(L)'
;MRDSEKWQITLELHDELGPLLRAYLKRTFRIQEPDVDDMIQETFEKVFLKLESLRDKQADKSWVFSIAKNVTLSYLRKAQRVLTNYGEPQDHDEKRSSLLENIEEAIAAADKMEEELCMQLCVEKGLAEYEGIYPYVLCPLLVTFSELKRPIEEVAAIIYQTVPETKKRLKQCQKEKKCYKDYYNEYQKAHGIESLCWLMFYLKMEGWDRKEIGALLNKPEGTVGMTLNRCKQKLMPYLEKCLDDC
;
A
#
# COMPACT_ATOMS: atom_id res chain seq x y z
N MET A 1 -9.82 21.29 -21.45
CA MET A 1 -9.17 21.95 -20.29
C MET A 1 -7.94 22.72 -20.77
N ARG A 2 -7.53 23.80 -20.11
CA ARG A 2 -6.25 24.46 -20.46
C ARG A 2 -5.08 23.60 -20.00
N ASP A 3 -3.95 23.63 -20.73
CA ASP A 3 -2.78 22.81 -20.38
C ASP A 3 -2.22 23.15 -19.00
N SER A 4 -2.32 24.41 -18.57
CA SER A 4 -1.95 24.83 -17.21
C SER A 4 -2.81 24.16 -16.12
N GLU A 5 -4.08 23.91 -16.40
CA GLU A 5 -4.99 23.22 -15.47
C GLU A 5 -4.72 21.72 -15.45
N LYS A 6 -4.44 21.13 -16.63
CA LYS A 6 -4.04 19.71 -16.73
C LYS A 6 -2.76 19.44 -15.95
N TRP A 7 -1.79 20.33 -16.09
CA TRP A 7 -0.52 20.25 -15.40
C TRP A 7 -0.70 20.26 -13.88
N GLN A 8 -1.50 21.20 -13.36
CA GLN A 8 -1.76 21.30 -11.92
C GLN A 8 -2.41 20.03 -11.36
N ILE A 9 -3.42 19.49 -12.03
CA ILE A 9 -4.10 18.26 -11.59
C ILE A 9 -3.14 17.06 -11.67
N THR A 10 -2.33 16.98 -12.72
CA THR A 10 -1.36 15.89 -12.89
C THR A 10 -0.28 15.94 -11.81
N LEU A 11 0.17 17.14 -11.42
CA LEU A 11 1.10 17.33 -10.30
C LEU A 11 0.49 16.87 -8.98
N GLU A 12 -0.76 17.24 -8.69
CA GLU A 12 -1.46 16.80 -7.48
C GLU A 12 -1.58 15.28 -7.41
N LEU A 13 -1.98 14.64 -8.52
CA LEU A 13 -2.03 13.18 -8.62
C LEU A 13 -0.65 12.53 -8.48
N HIS A 14 0.39 13.15 -9.04
CA HIS A 14 1.77 12.67 -8.92
C HIS A 14 2.25 12.70 -7.47
N ASP A 15 2.02 13.81 -6.76
CA ASP A 15 2.49 13.97 -5.39
C ASP A 15 1.77 13.01 -4.43
N GLU A 16 0.50 12.70 -4.69
CA GLU A 16 -0.27 11.74 -3.90
C GLU A 16 0.06 10.27 -4.25
N LEU A 17 0.05 9.91 -5.54
CA LEU A 17 0.07 8.51 -5.98
C LEU A 17 1.46 8.02 -6.40
N GLY A 18 2.36 8.92 -6.80
CA GLY A 18 3.70 8.60 -7.27
C GLY A 18 4.55 7.83 -6.24
N PRO A 19 4.65 8.28 -4.97
CA PRO A 19 5.39 7.56 -3.94
C PRO A 19 4.88 6.14 -3.68
N LEU A 20 3.54 5.96 -3.69
CA LEU A 20 2.90 4.67 -3.51
C LEU A 20 3.17 3.73 -4.68
N LEU A 21 3.01 4.22 -5.91
CA LEU A 21 3.32 3.46 -7.10
C LEU A 21 4.79 3.05 -7.14
N ARG A 22 5.73 3.95 -6.81
CA ARG A 22 7.16 3.62 -6.69
C ARG A 22 7.40 2.50 -5.68
N ALA A 23 6.84 2.62 -4.48
CA ALA A 23 7.02 1.62 -3.43
C ALA A 23 6.48 0.26 -3.87
N TYR A 24 5.31 0.24 -4.52
CA TYR A 24 4.71 -0.97 -5.08
C TYR A 24 5.59 -1.59 -6.17
N LEU A 25 6.03 -0.80 -7.16
CA LEU A 25 6.85 -1.29 -8.28
C LEU A 25 8.16 -1.95 -7.79
N LYS A 26 8.83 -1.31 -6.83
CA LYS A 26 10.06 -1.83 -6.24
C LYS A 26 9.83 -3.11 -5.43
N ARG A 27 8.79 -3.13 -4.60
CA ARG A 27 8.50 -4.25 -3.70
C ARG A 27 8.04 -5.48 -4.48
N THR A 28 7.12 -5.28 -5.42
CA THR A 28 6.43 -6.35 -6.15
C THR A 28 7.28 -6.89 -7.29
N PHE A 29 7.93 -6.03 -8.08
CA PHE A 29 8.64 -6.45 -9.30
C PHE A 29 10.17 -6.41 -9.17
N ARG A 30 10.71 -5.89 -8.07
CA ARG A 30 12.16 -5.74 -7.84
C ARG A 30 12.89 -4.99 -8.95
N ILE A 31 12.18 -4.07 -9.60
CA ILE A 31 12.69 -3.21 -10.66
C ILE A 31 13.71 -2.22 -10.07
N GLN A 32 14.76 -1.91 -10.82
CA GLN A 32 15.79 -0.97 -10.40
C GLN A 32 15.26 0.46 -10.41
N GLU A 33 15.79 1.32 -9.53
CA GLU A 33 15.31 2.71 -9.39
C GLU A 33 15.23 3.49 -10.72
N PRO A 34 16.23 3.43 -11.64
CA PRO A 34 16.14 4.16 -12.91
C PRO A 34 14.93 3.74 -13.76
N ASP A 35 14.67 2.43 -13.86
CA ASP A 35 13.53 1.91 -14.61
C ASP A 35 12.21 2.27 -13.91
N VAL A 36 12.19 2.32 -12.57
CA VAL A 36 11.01 2.78 -11.81
C VAL A 36 10.74 4.26 -12.08
N ASP A 37 11.78 5.11 -12.07
CA ASP A 37 11.67 6.54 -12.38
C ASP A 37 11.05 6.76 -13.77
N ASP A 38 11.57 6.05 -14.78
CA ASP A 38 11.07 6.12 -16.15
C ASP A 38 9.59 5.69 -16.24
N MET A 39 9.22 4.61 -15.53
CA MET A 39 7.83 4.13 -15.51
C MET A 39 6.88 5.10 -14.81
N ILE A 40 7.30 5.72 -13.71
CA ILE A 40 6.52 6.76 -13.03
C ILE A 40 6.32 7.94 -13.98
N GLN A 41 7.40 8.42 -14.61
CA GLN A 41 7.33 9.52 -15.56
C GLN A 41 6.37 9.21 -16.71
N GLU A 42 6.54 8.06 -17.39
CA GLU A 42 5.67 7.64 -18.49
C GLU A 42 4.20 7.53 -18.07
N THR A 43 3.95 7.07 -16.84
CA THR A 43 2.59 7.00 -16.27
C THR A 43 1.97 8.38 -16.18
N PHE A 44 2.65 9.35 -15.59
CA PHE A 44 2.09 10.69 -15.39
C PHE A 44 2.07 11.54 -16.67
N GLU A 45 2.96 11.27 -17.62
CA GLU A 45 2.84 11.80 -18.99
C GLU A 45 1.53 11.31 -19.65
N LYS A 46 1.22 10.02 -19.53
CA LYS A 46 -0.04 9.45 -20.05
C LYS A 46 -1.27 9.96 -19.30
N VAL A 47 -1.18 10.17 -17.99
CA VAL A 47 -2.22 10.83 -17.18
C VAL A 47 -2.50 12.22 -17.74
N PHE A 48 -1.48 13.06 -17.92
CA PHE A 48 -1.62 14.41 -18.49
C PHE A 48 -2.32 14.39 -19.86
N LEU A 49 -1.86 13.51 -20.77
CA LEU A 49 -2.41 13.41 -22.12
C LEU A 49 -3.86 12.93 -22.14
N LYS A 50 -4.23 12.03 -21.22
CA LYS A 50 -5.56 11.42 -21.17
C LYS A 50 -6.49 12.07 -20.16
N LEU A 51 -6.08 13.12 -19.48
CA LEU A 51 -6.81 13.69 -18.35
C LEU A 51 -8.25 14.10 -18.69
N GLU A 52 -8.52 14.51 -19.94
CA GLU A 52 -9.87 14.86 -20.39
C GLU A 52 -10.81 13.65 -20.52
N SER A 53 -10.27 12.44 -20.53
CA SER A 53 -11.06 11.19 -20.51
C SER A 53 -11.45 10.75 -19.10
N LEU A 54 -10.95 11.43 -18.07
CA LEU A 54 -11.33 11.19 -16.69
C LEU A 54 -12.80 11.62 -16.50
N ARG A 55 -13.69 10.63 -16.38
CA ARG A 55 -15.14 10.84 -16.34
C ARG A 55 -15.60 11.37 -14.99
N ASP A 56 -14.94 10.95 -13.92
CA ASP A 56 -15.27 11.32 -12.55
C ASP A 56 -13.98 11.70 -11.81
N LYS A 57 -14.01 12.84 -11.13
CA LYS A 57 -12.90 13.28 -10.27
C LYS A 57 -12.74 12.41 -9.03
N GLN A 58 -13.78 11.66 -8.66
CA GLN A 58 -13.77 10.75 -7.52
C GLN A 58 -13.08 9.41 -7.85
N ALA A 59 -13.04 9.02 -9.12
CA ALA A 59 -12.40 7.79 -9.61
C ALA A 59 -10.98 7.99 -10.17
N ASP A 60 -10.32 9.08 -9.80
CA ASP A 60 -9.01 9.48 -10.33
C ASP A 60 -7.91 8.46 -10.00
N LYS A 61 -7.96 7.83 -8.82
CA LYS A 61 -6.94 6.87 -8.33
C LYS A 61 -6.91 5.56 -9.10
N SER A 62 -8.05 4.86 -9.17
CA SER A 62 -8.18 3.61 -9.92
C SER A 62 -7.81 3.82 -11.40
N TRP A 63 -8.26 4.93 -11.98
CA TRP A 63 -7.91 5.30 -13.34
C TRP A 63 -6.40 5.53 -13.54
N VAL A 64 -5.71 6.24 -12.64
CA VAL A 64 -4.24 6.41 -12.70
C VAL A 64 -3.54 5.05 -12.59
N PHE A 65 -3.98 4.15 -11.71
CA PHE A 65 -3.39 2.82 -11.62
C PHE A 65 -3.67 1.93 -12.82
N SER A 66 -4.81 2.10 -13.49
CA SER A 66 -5.06 1.43 -14.77
C SER A 66 -4.00 1.83 -15.82
N ILE A 67 -3.57 3.10 -15.82
CA ILE A 67 -2.51 3.59 -16.70
C ILE A 67 -1.16 3.02 -16.28
N ALA A 68 -0.85 3.07 -14.98
CA ALA A 68 0.38 2.53 -14.41
C ALA A 68 0.54 1.02 -14.67
N LYS A 69 -0.55 0.26 -14.53
CA LYS A 69 -0.63 -1.16 -14.88
C LYS A 69 -0.24 -1.38 -16.34
N ASN A 70 -0.81 -0.60 -17.27
CA ASN A 70 -0.51 -0.74 -18.69
C ASN A 70 0.95 -0.38 -19.03
N VAL A 71 1.53 0.63 -18.38
CA VAL A 71 2.95 0.97 -18.48
C VAL A 71 3.81 -0.21 -17.98
N THR A 72 3.48 -0.75 -16.82
CA THR A 72 4.18 -1.88 -16.20
C THR A 72 4.11 -3.15 -17.05
N LEU A 73 2.92 -3.51 -17.54
CA LEU A 73 2.75 -4.64 -18.45
C LEU A 73 3.56 -4.46 -19.73
N SER A 74 3.62 -3.25 -20.27
CA SER A 74 4.42 -2.94 -21.47
C SER A 74 5.91 -3.14 -21.22
N TYR A 75 6.40 -2.68 -20.06
CA TYR A 75 7.78 -2.88 -19.61
C TYR A 75 8.11 -4.38 -19.44
N LEU A 76 7.30 -5.12 -18.68
CA LEU A 76 7.52 -6.55 -18.42
C LEU A 76 7.46 -7.40 -19.69
N ARG A 77 6.51 -7.14 -20.60
CA ARG A 77 6.43 -7.83 -21.91
C ARG A 77 7.60 -7.49 -22.83
N LYS A 78 8.21 -6.30 -22.70
CA LYS A 78 9.44 -5.97 -23.42
C LYS A 78 10.62 -6.78 -22.86
N ALA A 79 10.75 -6.87 -21.54
CA ALA A 79 11.77 -7.69 -20.89
C ALA A 79 11.64 -9.18 -21.27
N GLN A 80 10.42 -9.72 -21.25
CA GLN A 80 10.13 -11.09 -21.68
C GLN A 80 10.60 -11.33 -23.13
N ARG A 81 10.24 -10.43 -24.07
CA ARG A 81 10.64 -10.55 -25.49
C ARG A 81 12.14 -10.53 -25.69
N VAL A 82 12.87 -9.73 -24.91
CA VAL A 82 14.34 -9.70 -24.98
C VAL A 82 14.92 -11.05 -24.57
N LEU A 83 14.39 -11.65 -23.50
CA LEU A 83 14.84 -12.96 -23.04
C LEU A 83 14.48 -14.11 -24.00
N THR A 84 13.33 -14.03 -24.68
CA THR A 84 12.93 -15.06 -25.66
C THR A 84 13.66 -14.94 -26.99
N ASN A 85 14.00 -13.72 -27.44
CA ASN A 85 14.52 -13.48 -28.79
C ASN A 85 16.05 -13.37 -28.89
N TYR A 86 16.75 -12.98 -27.81
CA TYR A 86 18.21 -12.76 -27.82
C TYR A 86 18.98 -13.86 -27.07
N GLY A 87 18.94 -15.09 -27.59
CA GLY A 87 19.62 -16.22 -27.00
C GLY A 87 20.34 -17.11 -28.00
N GLU A 88 21.64 -16.90 -28.19
CA GLU A 88 22.49 -17.98 -28.72
C GLU A 88 22.44 -19.20 -27.76
N PRO A 89 22.33 -20.44 -28.28
CA PRO A 89 22.19 -21.62 -27.45
C PRO A 89 23.53 -22.03 -26.82
N GLN A 90 23.75 -21.71 -25.53
CA GLN A 90 24.71 -22.40 -24.66
C GLN A 90 24.25 -22.40 -23.18
N ASP A 91 24.27 -23.60 -22.57
CA ASP A 91 24.34 -24.02 -21.14
C ASP A 91 23.55 -23.29 -20.02
N HIS A 92 22.75 -22.26 -20.32
CA HIS A 92 22.03 -21.43 -19.35
C HIS A 92 20.50 -21.61 -19.32
N ASP A 93 20.00 -22.74 -19.81
CA ASP A 93 18.55 -22.95 -20.03
C ASP A 93 17.73 -22.89 -18.71
N GLU A 94 18.27 -23.42 -17.61
CA GLU A 94 17.62 -23.38 -16.29
C GLU A 94 17.55 -21.95 -15.70
N LYS A 95 18.61 -21.15 -15.87
CA LYS A 95 18.63 -19.74 -15.44
C LYS A 95 17.70 -18.88 -16.29
N ARG A 96 17.57 -19.19 -17.59
CA ARG A 96 16.60 -18.53 -18.47
C ARG A 96 15.17 -18.92 -18.10
N SER A 97 14.89 -20.20 -17.87
CA SER A 97 13.56 -20.69 -17.46
C SER A 97 13.10 -20.00 -16.18
N SER A 98 13.95 -19.99 -15.14
CA SER A 98 13.64 -19.31 -13.89
C SER A 98 13.43 -17.79 -14.05
N LEU A 99 14.20 -17.09 -14.91
CA LEU A 99 13.96 -15.67 -15.20
C LEU A 99 12.63 -15.43 -15.93
N LEU A 100 12.24 -16.31 -16.84
CA LEU A 100 10.96 -16.23 -17.55
C LEU A 100 9.79 -16.48 -16.59
N GLU A 101 9.87 -17.51 -15.74
CA GLU A 101 8.88 -17.78 -14.68
C GLU A 101 8.69 -16.56 -13.77
N ASN A 102 9.79 -15.92 -13.31
CA ASN A 102 9.72 -14.69 -12.51
C ASN A 102 9.01 -13.54 -13.24
N ILE A 103 9.17 -13.42 -14.57
CA ILE A 103 8.49 -12.38 -15.35
C ILE A 103 7.02 -12.71 -15.56
N GLU A 104 6.66 -13.97 -15.73
CA GLU A 104 5.27 -14.40 -15.83
C GLU A 104 4.51 -14.13 -14.52
N GLU A 105 5.14 -14.42 -13.37
CA GLU A 105 4.63 -14.05 -12.05
C GLU A 105 4.47 -12.53 -11.92
N ALA A 106 5.47 -11.75 -12.38
CA ALA A 106 5.39 -10.30 -12.39
C ALA A 106 4.25 -9.78 -13.28
N ILE A 107 4.00 -10.39 -14.43
CA ILE A 107 2.87 -10.02 -15.30
C ILE A 107 1.54 -10.29 -14.59
N ALA A 108 1.40 -11.46 -13.95
CA ALA A 108 0.20 -11.81 -13.19
C ALA A 108 -0.04 -10.87 -11.99
N ALA A 109 1.03 -10.42 -11.33
CA ALA A 109 0.94 -9.41 -10.27
C ALA A 109 0.56 -8.03 -10.83
N ALA A 110 1.10 -7.64 -11.99
CA ALA A 110 0.73 -6.38 -12.64
C ALA A 110 -0.76 -6.33 -13.02
N ASP A 111 -1.36 -7.45 -13.43
CA ASP A 111 -2.79 -7.51 -13.74
C ASP A 111 -3.68 -7.16 -12.53
N LYS A 112 -3.22 -7.42 -11.31
CA LYS A 112 -3.92 -7.13 -10.04
C LYS A 112 -3.55 -5.78 -9.42
N MET A 113 -2.59 -5.07 -10.00
CA MET A 113 -2.05 -3.82 -9.46
C MET A 113 -3.13 -2.78 -9.16
N GLU A 114 -4.07 -2.60 -10.09
CA GLU A 114 -5.12 -1.58 -9.99
C GLU A 114 -6.02 -1.82 -8.77
N GLU A 115 -6.49 -3.06 -8.57
CA GLU A 115 -7.31 -3.45 -7.42
C GLU A 115 -6.52 -3.34 -6.11
N GLU A 116 -5.28 -3.83 -6.08
CA GLU A 116 -4.44 -3.85 -4.87
C GLU A 116 -4.09 -2.43 -4.38
N LEU A 117 -3.63 -1.55 -5.27
CA LEU A 117 -3.29 -0.17 -4.91
C LEU A 117 -4.52 0.67 -4.60
N CYS A 118 -5.65 0.44 -5.28
CA CYS A 118 -6.89 1.15 -4.96
C CYS A 118 -7.35 0.79 -3.54
N MET A 119 -7.40 -0.50 -3.20
CA MET A 119 -7.71 -0.96 -1.85
C MET A 119 -6.74 -0.42 -0.80
N GLN A 120 -5.44 -0.35 -1.09
CA GLN A 120 -4.45 0.23 -0.18
C GLN A 120 -4.74 1.71 0.10
N LEU A 121 -5.03 2.50 -0.93
CA LEU A 121 -5.37 3.90 -0.77
C LEU A 121 -6.67 4.12 -0.01
N CYS A 122 -7.66 3.25 -0.19
CA CYS A 122 -8.90 3.27 0.58
C CYS A 122 -8.64 3.01 2.06
N VAL A 123 -7.77 2.04 2.35
CA VAL A 123 -7.34 1.75 3.72
C VAL A 123 -6.58 2.95 4.29
N GLU A 124 -5.63 3.55 3.57
CA GLU A 124 -4.90 4.73 4.06
C GLU A 124 -5.79 5.95 4.31
N LYS A 125 -6.74 6.24 3.41
CA LYS A 125 -7.73 7.31 3.60
C LYS A 125 -8.62 7.03 4.81
N GLY A 126 -9.15 5.81 4.90
CA GLY A 126 -9.97 5.39 6.04
C GLY A 126 -9.21 5.48 7.37
N LEU A 127 -7.90 5.20 7.36
CA LEU A 127 -7.02 5.38 8.51
C LEU A 127 -6.91 6.84 8.90
N ALA A 128 -6.64 7.72 7.94
CA ALA A 128 -6.49 9.13 8.20
C ALA A 128 -7.77 9.72 8.81
N GLU A 129 -8.95 9.34 8.30
CA GLU A 129 -10.23 9.72 8.90
C GLU A 129 -10.41 9.15 10.30
N TYR A 130 -10.12 7.85 10.49
CA TYR A 130 -10.23 7.19 11.77
C TYR A 130 -9.28 7.80 12.82
N GLU A 131 -8.06 8.16 12.43
CA GLU A 131 -7.05 8.79 13.27
C GLU A 131 -7.38 10.25 13.61
N GLY A 132 -8.15 10.93 12.76
CA GLY A 132 -8.73 12.25 13.06
C GLY A 132 -9.68 12.21 14.26
N ILE A 133 -10.37 11.09 14.48
CA ILE A 133 -11.24 10.86 15.64
C ILE A 133 -10.46 10.22 16.79
N TYR A 134 -9.58 9.27 16.47
CA TYR A 134 -8.76 8.54 17.43
C TYR A 134 -7.26 8.75 17.19
N PRO A 135 -6.69 9.84 17.71
CA PRO A 135 -5.27 10.15 17.51
C PRO A 135 -4.37 8.99 17.92
N TYR A 136 -3.28 8.81 17.16
CA TYR A 136 -2.22 7.86 17.49
C TYR A 136 -2.61 6.38 17.42
N VAL A 137 -3.69 6.01 16.72
CA VAL A 137 -4.13 4.60 16.57
C VAL A 137 -3.03 3.67 16.03
N LEU A 138 -2.10 4.19 15.20
CA LEU A 138 -0.96 3.44 14.68
C LEU A 138 0.24 3.37 15.64
N CYS A 139 0.34 4.25 16.63
CA CYS A 139 1.48 4.25 17.55
C CYS A 139 1.65 2.93 18.31
N PRO A 140 0.59 2.23 18.76
CA PRO A 140 0.70 0.88 19.31
C PRO A 140 1.44 -0.08 18.38
N LEU A 141 1.10 -0.11 17.08
CA LEU A 141 1.75 -0.96 16.10
C LEU A 141 3.23 -0.61 15.94
N LEU A 142 3.51 0.67 15.66
CA LEU A 142 4.86 1.17 15.40
C LEU A 142 5.80 0.95 16.58
N VAL A 143 5.32 1.23 17.79
CA VAL A 143 6.09 1.03 19.03
C VAL A 143 6.29 -0.46 19.29
N THR A 144 5.26 -1.30 19.12
CA THR A 144 5.37 -2.75 19.32
C THR A 144 6.38 -3.36 18.36
N PHE A 145 6.30 -3.05 17.07
CA PHE A 145 7.24 -3.57 16.08
C PHE A 145 8.67 -3.06 16.31
N SER A 146 8.83 -1.81 16.75
CA SER A 146 10.13 -1.29 17.17
C SER A 146 10.68 -2.03 18.40
N GLU A 147 9.85 -2.36 19.39
CA GLU A 147 10.25 -3.09 20.60
C GLU A 147 10.58 -4.56 20.29
N LEU A 148 9.89 -5.16 19.31
CA LEU A 148 10.20 -6.48 18.75
C LEU A 148 11.41 -6.49 17.83
N LYS A 149 12.09 -5.35 17.63
CA LYS A 149 13.26 -5.19 16.76
C LYS A 149 13.01 -5.64 15.31
N ARG A 150 11.79 -5.44 14.82
CA ARG A 150 11.48 -5.65 13.39
C ARG A 150 12.23 -4.63 12.53
N PRO A 151 12.81 -5.03 11.38
CA PRO A 151 13.36 -4.09 10.42
C PRO A 151 12.34 -3.02 10.05
N ILE A 152 12.76 -1.76 10.00
CA ILE A 152 11.85 -0.65 9.72
C ILE A 152 11.27 -0.73 8.30
N GLU A 153 11.99 -1.39 7.39
CA GLU A 153 11.56 -1.72 6.04
C GLU A 153 10.36 -2.69 6.05
N GLU A 154 10.38 -3.67 6.94
CA GLU A 154 9.25 -4.61 7.15
C GLU A 154 8.05 -3.85 7.70
N VAL A 155 8.26 -2.97 8.69
CA VAL A 155 7.18 -2.13 9.25
C VAL A 155 6.60 -1.19 8.22
N ALA A 156 7.44 -0.52 7.43
CA ALA A 156 7.03 0.42 6.38
C ALA A 156 6.18 -0.29 5.31
N ALA A 157 6.61 -1.49 4.90
CA ALA A 157 5.84 -2.34 4.01
C ALA A 157 4.48 -2.73 4.61
N ILE A 158 4.44 -3.05 5.91
CA ILE A 158 3.21 -3.35 6.69
C ILE A 158 2.45 -2.07 7.08
N ILE A 159 2.76 -0.86 6.61
CA ILE A 159 1.82 0.27 6.79
C ILE A 159 1.60 1.04 5.50
N TYR A 160 2.10 0.51 4.38
CA TYR A 160 2.13 1.16 3.06
C TYR A 160 2.80 2.53 3.01
N GLN A 161 3.60 2.86 4.01
CA GLN A 161 4.36 4.10 4.02
C GLN A 161 5.77 3.88 3.52
N THR A 162 6.42 4.94 3.03
CA THR A 162 7.85 4.85 2.77
C THR A 162 8.64 4.84 4.08
N VAL A 163 9.83 4.24 4.06
CA VAL A 163 10.70 4.14 5.23
C VAL A 163 10.94 5.51 5.90
N PRO A 164 11.22 6.61 5.17
CA PRO A 164 11.21 7.97 5.70
C PRO A 164 9.97 8.36 6.52
N GLU A 165 8.74 8.21 5.97
CA GLU A 165 7.49 8.53 6.67
C GLU A 165 7.33 7.67 7.92
N THR A 166 7.58 6.36 7.81
CA THR A 166 7.50 5.44 8.95
C THR A 166 8.48 5.83 10.06
N LYS A 167 9.72 6.18 9.71
CA LYS A 167 10.73 6.67 10.67
C LYS A 167 10.30 7.97 11.32
N LYS A 168 9.76 8.91 10.54
CA LYS A 168 9.24 10.20 11.03
C LYS A 168 8.11 9.97 12.04
N ARG A 169 7.15 9.11 11.70
CA ARG A 169 5.99 8.78 12.54
C ARG A 169 6.38 8.04 13.81
N LEU A 170 7.26 7.06 13.72
CA LEU A 170 7.80 6.36 14.90
C LEU A 170 8.50 7.33 15.86
N LYS A 171 9.34 8.23 15.34
CA LYS A 171 9.98 9.28 16.16
C LYS A 171 8.95 10.19 16.84
N GLN A 172 7.88 10.56 16.13
CA GLN A 172 6.79 11.35 16.72
C GLN A 172 6.09 10.58 17.85
N CYS A 173 5.68 9.33 17.62
CA CYS A 173 5.10 8.48 18.66
C CYS A 173 6.02 8.33 19.88
N GLN A 174 7.34 8.23 19.67
CA GLN A 174 8.33 8.15 20.75
C GLN A 174 8.52 9.47 21.51
N LYS A 175 8.47 10.62 20.81
CA LYS A 175 8.59 11.95 21.43
C LYS A 175 7.36 12.28 22.27
N GLU A 176 6.18 11.96 21.76
CA GLU A 176 4.88 12.20 22.41
C GLU A 176 4.46 11.01 23.28
N LYS A 177 5.42 10.18 23.72
CA LYS A 177 5.19 8.87 24.33
C LYS A 177 4.24 8.89 25.52
N LYS A 178 4.29 9.94 26.33
CA LYS A 178 3.39 10.11 27.47
C LYS A 178 1.96 10.38 27.01
N CYS A 179 1.77 11.34 26.11
CA CYS A 179 0.46 11.77 25.63
C CYS A 179 -0.27 10.62 24.89
N TYR A 180 0.41 9.91 23.98
CA TYR A 180 -0.24 8.77 23.32
C TYR A 180 -0.56 7.66 24.32
N LYS A 181 0.33 7.38 25.30
CA LYS A 181 0.07 6.32 26.29
C LYS A 181 -1.17 6.63 27.11
N ASP A 182 -1.30 7.85 27.59
CA ASP A 182 -2.43 8.28 28.39
C ASP A 182 -3.73 8.18 27.57
N TYR A 183 -3.73 8.75 26.36
CA TYR A 183 -4.86 8.67 25.43
C TYR A 183 -5.23 7.22 25.08
N TYR A 184 -4.25 6.41 24.66
CA TYR A 184 -4.44 5.02 24.29
C TYR A 184 -4.97 4.21 25.47
N ASN A 185 -4.48 4.44 26.69
CA ASN A 185 -4.98 3.76 27.89
C ASN A 185 -6.45 4.12 28.17
N GLU A 186 -6.84 5.38 28.03
CA GLU A 186 -8.23 5.82 28.18
C GLU A 186 -9.13 5.19 27.11
N TYR A 187 -8.70 5.25 25.85
CA TYR A 187 -9.39 4.64 24.73
C TYR A 187 -9.52 3.12 24.87
N GLN A 188 -8.45 2.45 25.30
CA GLN A 188 -8.44 1.02 25.57
C GLN A 188 -9.33 0.65 26.77
N LYS A 189 -9.44 1.50 27.80
CA LYS A 189 -10.41 1.30 28.90
C LYS A 189 -11.85 1.37 28.39
N ALA A 190 -12.15 2.33 27.51
CA ALA A 190 -13.49 2.53 26.98
C ALA A 190 -13.92 1.47 25.95
N HIS A 191 -12.99 0.98 25.14
CA HIS A 191 -13.29 0.10 23.99
C HIS A 191 -12.66 -1.29 24.07
N GLY A 192 -11.88 -1.58 25.10
CA GLY A 192 -11.19 -2.86 25.27
C GLY A 192 -10.29 -3.18 24.08
N ILE A 193 -10.37 -4.41 23.58
CA ILE A 193 -9.63 -4.88 22.40
C ILE A 193 -10.03 -4.14 21.11
N GLU A 194 -11.23 -3.55 21.03
CA GLU A 194 -11.67 -2.80 19.85
C GLU A 194 -10.90 -1.48 19.67
N SER A 195 -10.13 -1.05 20.68
CA SER A 195 -9.17 0.05 20.51
C SER A 195 -8.10 -0.24 19.45
N LEU A 196 -7.90 -1.52 19.11
CA LEU A 196 -6.97 -1.99 18.09
C LEU A 196 -7.65 -2.34 16.77
N CYS A 197 -8.88 -1.88 16.54
CA CYS A 197 -9.63 -2.27 15.34
C CYS A 197 -8.89 -1.99 14.04
N TRP A 198 -8.26 -0.82 13.92
CA TRP A 198 -7.48 -0.50 12.74
C TRP A 198 -6.31 -1.46 12.54
N LEU A 199 -5.53 -1.69 13.59
CA LEU A 199 -4.41 -2.63 13.56
C LEU A 199 -4.85 -4.04 13.17
N MET A 200 -5.91 -4.56 13.80
CA MET A 200 -6.42 -5.90 13.54
C MET A 200 -6.93 -6.05 12.11
N PHE A 201 -7.69 -5.08 11.62
CA PHE A 201 -8.20 -5.07 10.25
C PHE A 201 -7.06 -4.98 9.24
N TYR A 202 -6.09 -4.10 9.50
CA TYR A 202 -4.93 -3.91 8.66
C TYR A 202 -4.09 -5.20 8.55
N LEU A 203 -3.70 -5.81 9.68
CA LEU A 203 -2.94 -7.06 9.67
C LEU A 203 -3.70 -8.18 8.94
N LYS A 204 -5.03 -8.20 9.08
CA LYS A 204 -5.85 -9.17 8.38
C LYS A 204 -5.84 -8.96 6.86
N MET A 205 -5.81 -7.71 6.39
CA MET A 205 -5.65 -7.37 4.97
C MET A 205 -4.27 -7.74 4.42
N GLU A 206 -3.23 -7.63 5.25
CA GLU A 206 -1.88 -8.13 4.94
C GLU A 206 -1.77 -9.67 4.98
N GLY A 207 -2.90 -10.38 5.09
CA GLY A 207 -2.94 -11.83 5.03
C GLY A 207 -2.63 -12.53 6.36
N TRP A 208 -2.38 -11.81 7.45
CA TRP A 208 -2.12 -12.44 8.75
C TRP A 208 -3.34 -13.25 9.20
N ASP A 209 -3.09 -14.45 9.71
CA ASP A 209 -4.14 -15.29 10.25
C ASP A 209 -4.53 -14.86 11.68
N ARG A 210 -5.64 -15.41 12.19
CA ARG A 210 -6.17 -15.04 13.51
C ARG A 210 -5.23 -15.44 14.65
N LYS A 211 -4.43 -16.49 14.45
CA LYS A 211 -3.49 -17.02 15.42
C LYS A 211 -2.25 -16.13 15.50
N GLU A 212 -1.73 -15.67 14.36
CA GLU A 212 -0.64 -14.72 14.27
C GLU A 212 -1.00 -13.38 14.90
N ILE A 213 -2.19 -12.85 14.57
CA ILE A 213 -2.71 -11.61 15.18
C ILE A 213 -2.90 -11.82 16.69
N GLY A 214 -3.44 -12.96 17.13
CA GLY A 214 -3.59 -13.27 18.55
C GLY A 214 -2.28 -13.34 19.31
N ALA A 215 -1.27 -13.97 18.73
CA ALA A 215 0.08 -14.02 19.28
C ALA A 215 0.69 -12.62 19.41
N LEU A 216 0.56 -11.78 18.37
CA LEU A 216 1.07 -10.41 18.38
C LEU A 216 0.39 -9.55 19.46
N LEU A 217 -0.93 -9.67 19.60
CA LEU A 217 -1.71 -8.86 20.54
C LEU A 217 -1.79 -9.45 21.96
N ASN A 218 -1.21 -10.64 22.16
CA ASN A 218 -1.36 -11.44 23.38
C ASN A 218 -2.85 -11.66 23.73
N LYS A 219 -3.62 -12.18 22.76
CA LYS A 219 -5.07 -12.46 22.87
C LYS A 219 -5.41 -13.85 22.31
N PRO A 220 -6.45 -14.52 22.86
CA PRO A 220 -6.92 -15.78 22.29
C PRO A 220 -7.45 -15.61 20.86
N GLU A 221 -7.18 -16.59 20.00
CA GLU A 221 -7.62 -16.60 18.59
C GLU A 221 -9.14 -16.38 18.45
N GLY A 222 -9.94 -17.03 19.31
CA GLY A 222 -11.40 -16.86 19.33
C GLY A 222 -11.83 -15.42 19.63
N THR A 223 -11.12 -14.73 20.52
CA THR A 223 -11.35 -13.30 20.84
C THR A 223 -10.99 -12.41 19.66
N VAL A 224 -9.90 -12.71 18.97
CA VAL A 224 -9.47 -12.00 17.76
C VAL A 224 -10.52 -12.14 16.67
N GLY A 225 -11.00 -13.35 16.39
CA GLY A 225 -12.03 -13.60 15.37
C GLY A 225 -13.33 -12.84 15.63
N MET A 226 -13.85 -12.89 16.85
CA MET A 226 -15.06 -12.16 17.24
C MET A 226 -14.88 -10.64 17.15
N THR A 227 -13.69 -10.15 17.53
CA THR A 227 -13.36 -8.72 17.51
C THR A 227 -13.17 -8.21 16.09
N LEU A 228 -12.54 -8.98 15.20
CA LEU A 228 -12.37 -8.62 13.78
C LEU A 228 -13.73 -8.34 13.10
N ASN A 229 -14.77 -9.11 13.39
CA ASN A 229 -16.10 -8.86 12.84
C ASN A 229 -16.68 -7.52 13.32
N ARG A 230 -16.54 -7.21 14.62
CA ARG A 230 -16.99 -5.91 15.17
C ARG A 230 -16.15 -4.75 14.63
N CYS A 231 -14.85 -4.96 14.47
CA CYS A 231 -13.95 -3.99 13.88
C CYS A 231 -14.27 -3.73 12.42
N LYS A 232 -14.61 -4.76 11.64
CA LYS A 232 -15.11 -4.57 10.27
C LYS A 232 -16.33 -3.64 10.27
N GLN A 233 -17.32 -3.88 11.12
CA GLN A 233 -18.51 -3.02 11.22
C GLN A 233 -18.16 -1.57 11.63
N LYS A 234 -17.22 -1.40 12.57
CA LYS A 234 -16.75 -0.06 12.99
C LYS A 234 -15.99 0.68 11.90
N LEU A 235 -15.21 -0.04 11.09
CA LEU A 235 -14.36 0.55 10.06
C LEU A 235 -15.10 0.76 8.74
N MET A 236 -16.17 0.00 8.50
CA MET A 236 -16.94 0.06 7.25
C MET A 236 -17.36 1.49 6.85
N PRO A 237 -17.88 2.34 7.76
CA PRO A 237 -18.28 3.70 7.39
C PRO A 237 -17.13 4.60 6.87
N TYR A 238 -15.88 4.31 7.24
CA TYR A 238 -14.70 5.04 6.77
C TYR A 238 -14.18 4.49 5.43
N LEU A 239 -14.49 3.22 5.14
CA LEU A 239 -14.03 2.53 3.94
C LEU A 239 -15.07 2.58 2.80
N GLU A 240 -16.37 2.61 3.10
CA GLU A 240 -17.47 2.60 2.13
C GLU A 240 -17.35 3.71 1.10
N LYS A 241 -17.08 4.95 1.54
CA LYS A 241 -16.91 6.09 0.62
C LYS A 241 -15.76 5.91 -0.37
N CYS A 242 -14.71 5.18 0.02
CA CYS A 242 -13.56 4.96 -0.83
C CYS A 242 -13.73 3.70 -1.70
N LEU A 243 -14.57 2.75 -1.28
CA LEU A 243 -14.93 1.57 -2.08
C LEU A 243 -15.81 1.92 -3.28
N ASP A 244 -16.57 3.02 -3.22
CA ASP A 244 -17.33 3.52 -4.36
C ASP A 244 -16.44 4.23 -5.40
N ASP A 245 -15.25 4.68 -4.97
CA ASP A 245 -14.20 5.33 -5.78
C ASP A 245 -13.20 4.32 -6.39
N CYS A 246 -13.27 3.05 -5.93
CA CYS A 246 -12.64 1.88 -6.53
C CYS A 246 -13.66 1.10 -7.36
#